data_AF-A0AAW1K6L3-F1
#
_entry.id   AF-A0AAW1K6L3-F1
#
_cell.length_a   1.000
_cell.length_b   1.000
_cell.length_c   1.000
_cell.angle_alpha   90.00
_cell.angle_beta   90.00
_cell.angle_gamma   90.00
#
_symmetry.space_group_name_H-M   'P 1'
#
loop_
_entity.id
_entity.type
_entity.pdbx_description
1 polymer ?
#
loop_
_entity_poly.entity_id
_entity_poly.type
_entity_poly.pdbx_seq_one_letter_code
_entity_poly.pdbx_strand_id
1 'polypeptide(L)'
;MTMGEETPVSSLILPVLVRPILSQLERRDVTATQTLRAAFTKAEAANPGVTYDFIMSILEKGELNVNMNESILRLQGSLTDSDVVEHRLTRSEDAFQELNRKSATLKKILSRIPDEITDRKTFLEIIKEIASAIKKLLDAVNEINAYIPGAQGKRALEGRKREFVKYSKLFSNTLKEYFKAGEANSVFASALCLIHQTNMIISAVKKYVVVSDDEDEENKQQNAVDVVIEKPPVKNNDSSLATTKKEISPKKSVKSSKGKAAKTVQNQPSIMSFFKKT
;
A
#
# COMPACT_ATOMS: atom_id res chain seq x y z
N MET A 1 15.85 16.85 -17.36
CA MET A 1 14.59 16.74 -16.62
C MET A 1 14.46 15.29 -16.12
N THR A 2 14.91 15.03 -14.90
CA THR A 2 14.94 13.69 -14.27
C THR A 2 13.68 13.52 -13.43
N MET A 3 12.62 13.02 -14.07
CA MET A 3 11.35 12.70 -13.43
C MET A 3 11.47 11.33 -12.74
N GLY A 4 11.55 11.33 -11.40
CA GLY A 4 10.85 10.36 -10.55
C GLY A 4 11.20 8.87 -10.67
N GLU A 5 12.47 8.49 -10.67
CA GLU A 5 12.84 7.19 -10.09
C GLU A 5 13.11 7.39 -8.60
N GLU A 6 12.04 7.52 -7.80
CA GLU A 6 12.14 7.32 -6.35
C GLU A 6 12.67 5.90 -6.15
N THR A 7 13.95 5.77 -5.82
CA THR A 7 14.54 4.49 -5.50
C THR A 7 13.80 3.93 -4.27
N PRO A 8 13.26 2.70 -4.29
CA PRO A 8 12.44 2.16 -3.20
C PRO A 8 13.14 2.18 -1.84
N VAL A 9 14.48 2.22 -1.86
CA VAL A 9 15.31 2.34 -0.66
C VAL A 9 15.05 3.65 0.11
N SER A 10 14.81 4.78 -0.58
CA SER A 10 14.64 6.08 0.08
C SER A 10 13.41 6.09 0.98
N SER A 11 12.28 5.58 0.47
CA SER A 11 11.03 5.42 1.22
C SER A 11 11.11 4.39 2.35
N LEU A 12 12.17 3.57 2.39
CA LEU A 12 12.37 2.54 3.42
C LEU A 12 13.40 2.95 4.48
N ILE A 13 14.22 3.98 4.26
CA ILE A 13 15.22 4.44 5.25
C ILE A 13 14.55 4.82 6.58
N LEU A 14 13.54 5.70 6.52
CA LEU A 14 12.86 6.14 7.73
C LEU A 14 12.26 4.96 8.53
N PRO A 15 11.41 4.10 7.94
CA PRO A 15 10.79 3.02 8.69
C PRO A 15 11.72 1.85 9.05
N VAL A 16 12.73 1.54 8.23
CA VAL A 16 13.57 0.33 8.42
C VAL A 16 14.86 0.63 9.17
N LEU A 17 15.43 1.83 9.06
CA LEU A 17 16.70 2.18 9.69
C LEU A 17 16.52 3.18 10.83
N VAL A 18 15.94 4.35 10.55
CA VAL A 18 15.90 5.45 11.53
C VAL A 18 14.97 5.14 12.70
N ARG A 19 13.76 4.63 12.43
CA ARG A 19 12.77 4.35 13.49
C ARG A 19 13.26 3.33 14.53
N PRO A 20 13.81 2.16 14.16
CA PRO A 20 14.34 1.22 15.15
C PRO A 20 15.43 1.83 16.03
N ILE A 21 16.31 2.66 15.45
CA ILE A 21 17.35 3.39 16.20
C ILE A 21 16.70 4.33 17.22
N LEU A 22 15.69 5.10 16.81
CA LEU A 22 14.95 5.97 17.72
C LEU A 22 14.24 5.18 18.83
N SER A 23 13.60 4.05 18.51
CA SER A 23 12.97 3.17 19.53
C SER A 23 13.98 2.65 20.56
N GLN A 24 15.23 2.41 20.16
CA GLN A 24 16.30 2.03 21.09
C GLN A 24 16.75 3.22 21.96
N LEU A 25 16.80 4.43 21.40
CA LEU A 25 17.14 5.67 22.11
C LEU A 25 16.07 6.11 23.10
N GLU A 26 14.81 5.73 22.88
CA GLU A 26 13.68 6.05 23.76
C GLU A 26 13.89 5.57 25.20
N ARG A 27 14.67 4.50 25.39
CA ARG A 27 15.06 3.98 26.71
C ARG A 27 15.96 4.93 27.51
N ARG A 28 16.61 5.89 26.84
CA ARG A 28 17.51 6.87 27.46
C ARG A 28 16.83 8.21 27.68
N ASP A 29 16.15 8.71 26.66
CA ASP A 29 15.43 9.98 26.73
C ASP A 29 14.22 9.93 25.80
N VAL A 30 13.04 9.83 26.41
CA VAL A 30 11.77 9.77 25.69
C VAL A 30 11.51 11.09 24.96
N THR A 31 11.71 12.23 25.62
CA THR A 31 11.35 13.55 25.09
C THR A 31 12.20 13.93 23.88
N ALA A 32 13.52 13.74 23.98
CA ALA A 32 14.43 13.99 22.86
C ALA A 32 14.13 13.06 21.68
N THR A 33 13.89 11.78 21.96
CA THR A 33 13.57 10.78 20.93
C THR A 33 12.27 11.10 20.21
N GLN A 34 11.22 11.50 20.93
CA GLN A 34 9.94 11.87 20.32
C GLN A 34 10.08 13.15 19.47
N THR A 35 10.90 14.10 19.90
CA THR A 35 11.21 15.31 19.12
C THR A 35 11.90 14.95 17.79
N LEU A 36 12.92 14.07 17.83
CA LEU A 36 13.60 13.59 16.63
C LEU A 36 12.64 12.82 15.71
N ARG A 37 11.82 11.92 16.26
CA ARG A 37 10.84 11.14 15.50
C ARG A 37 9.86 12.04 14.76
N ALA A 38 9.33 13.06 15.44
CA ALA A 38 8.42 14.03 14.84
C ALA A 38 9.12 14.85 13.74
N ALA A 39 10.36 15.30 13.98
CA ALA A 39 11.14 16.07 13.02
C ALA A 39 11.41 15.28 11.74
N PHE A 40 11.94 14.05 11.84
CA PHE A 40 12.18 13.19 10.67
C PHE A 40 10.89 12.87 9.92
N THR A 41 9.81 12.53 10.64
CA THR A 41 8.52 12.22 9.99
C THR A 41 7.97 13.42 9.23
N LYS A 42 8.03 14.62 9.83
CA LYS A 42 7.55 15.85 9.20
C LYS A 42 8.43 16.27 8.02
N ALA A 43 9.75 16.15 8.15
CA ALA A 43 10.69 16.46 7.09
C ALA A 43 10.50 15.53 5.89
N GLU A 44 10.39 14.21 6.13
CA GLU A 44 10.15 13.22 5.07
C GLU A 44 8.80 13.43 4.38
N ALA A 45 7.76 13.79 5.13
CA ALA A 45 6.45 14.10 4.55
C ALA A 45 6.46 15.38 3.69
N ALA A 46 7.26 16.39 4.07
CA ALA A 46 7.39 17.65 3.34
C ALA A 46 8.33 17.54 2.13
N ASN A 47 9.38 16.72 2.24
CA ASN A 47 10.38 16.49 1.20
C ASN A 47 10.78 15.01 1.19
N PRO A 48 10.05 14.16 0.43
CA PRO A 48 10.38 12.74 0.31
C PRO A 48 11.83 12.51 -0.12
N GLY A 49 12.52 11.59 0.55
CA GLY A 49 13.94 11.29 0.31
C GLY A 49 14.91 12.08 1.19
N VAL A 50 14.49 13.13 1.90
CA VAL A 50 15.40 13.90 2.76
C VAL A 50 16.08 13.05 3.83
N THR A 51 15.39 12.04 4.38
CA THR A 51 15.98 11.13 5.35
C THR A 51 17.05 10.25 4.69
N TYR A 52 16.86 9.84 3.44
CA TYR A 52 17.86 9.10 2.68
C TYR A 52 19.11 9.95 2.45
N ASP A 53 18.95 11.18 1.97
CA ASP A 53 20.07 12.10 1.71
C ASP A 53 20.85 12.41 2.99
N PHE A 54 20.15 12.57 4.11
CA PHE A 54 20.75 12.74 5.43
C PHE A 54 21.62 11.54 5.82
N ILE A 55 21.12 10.31 5.63
CA ILE A 55 21.88 9.09 5.94
C ILE A 55 23.07 8.92 4.98
N MET A 56 22.90 9.18 3.68
CA MET A 56 24.03 9.16 2.73
C MET A 56 25.12 10.13 3.15
N SER A 57 24.74 11.35 3.53
CA SER A 57 25.69 12.37 3.99
C SER A 57 26.48 11.91 5.23
N ILE A 58 25.85 11.18 6.16
CA ILE A 58 26.53 10.59 7.31
C ILE A 58 27.54 9.50 6.87
N LEU A 59 27.12 8.61 5.98
CA LEU A 59 27.99 7.53 5.48
C LEU A 59 29.20 8.08 4.73
N GLU A 60 28.99 9.09 3.89
CA GLU A 60 30.06 9.79 3.18
C GLU A 60 31.04 10.48 4.14
N LYS A 61 30.53 11.17 5.16
CA LYS A 61 31.38 11.81 6.19
C LYS A 61 32.13 10.79 7.05
N GLY A 62 31.60 9.59 7.19
CA GLY A 62 32.25 8.47 7.87
C GLY A 62 33.16 7.63 6.97
N GLU A 63 33.30 7.97 5.68
CA GLU A 63 34.05 7.19 4.68
C GLU A 63 33.59 5.72 4.58
N LEU A 64 32.30 5.48 4.79
CA LEU A 64 31.69 4.15 4.79
C LEU A 64 31.14 3.81 3.40
N ASN A 65 31.74 2.81 2.74
CA ASN A 65 31.24 2.29 1.47
C ASN A 65 30.25 1.15 1.72
N VAL A 66 28.95 1.48 1.78
CA VAL A 66 27.88 0.54 2.11
C VAL A 66 26.89 0.43 0.95
N ASN A 67 26.57 -0.79 0.52
CA ASN A 67 25.45 -1.01 -0.39
C ASN A 67 24.13 -0.87 0.35
N MET A 68 23.47 0.26 0.16
CA MET A 68 22.25 0.60 0.88
C MET A 68 21.04 -0.24 0.49
N ASN A 69 20.97 -0.74 -0.75
CA ASN A 69 19.92 -1.67 -1.12
C ASN A 69 20.07 -2.99 -0.35
N GLU A 70 21.29 -3.49 -0.27
CA GLU A 70 21.61 -4.72 0.47
C GLU A 70 21.35 -4.55 1.97
N SER A 71 21.90 -3.50 2.57
CA SER A 71 21.78 -3.26 4.02
C SER A 71 20.33 -3.08 4.45
N ILE A 72 19.54 -2.29 3.72
CA ILE A 72 18.12 -2.10 4.05
C ILE A 72 17.33 -3.39 3.85
N LEU A 73 17.65 -4.17 2.82
CA LEU A 73 17.00 -5.46 2.59
C LEU A 73 17.28 -6.45 3.73
N ARG A 74 18.52 -6.52 4.22
CA ARG A 74 18.89 -7.33 5.40
C ARG A 74 18.17 -6.84 6.66
N LEU A 75 18.21 -5.53 6.92
CA LEU A 75 17.59 -4.93 8.11
C LEU A 75 16.07 -5.15 8.14
N GLN A 76 15.41 -5.17 6.99
CA GLN A 76 13.97 -5.45 6.88
C GLN A 76 13.57 -6.78 7.54
N GLY A 77 14.45 -7.79 7.53
CA GLY A 77 14.23 -9.10 8.15
C GLY A 77 14.36 -9.10 9.67
N SER A 78 15.04 -8.10 10.22
CA SER A 78 15.32 -7.96 11.66
C SER A 78 14.28 -7.13 12.42
N LEU A 79 13.38 -6.45 11.71
CA LEU A 79 12.35 -5.64 12.32
C LEU A 79 11.36 -6.49 13.12
N THR A 80 11.07 -6.06 14.34
CA THR A 80 10.05 -6.69 15.19
C THR A 80 8.66 -6.12 14.89
N ASP A 81 7.60 -6.80 15.33
CA ASP A 81 6.23 -6.28 15.20
C ASP A 81 6.05 -4.90 15.86
N SER A 82 6.88 -4.58 16.87
CA SER A 82 6.93 -3.27 17.54
C SER A 82 7.59 -2.18 16.70
N ASP A 83 8.44 -2.54 15.74
CA ASP A 83 9.11 -1.60 14.83
C ASP A 83 8.26 -1.29 13.58
N VAL A 84 7.27 -2.15 13.28
CA VAL A 84 6.47 -2.11 12.04
C VAL A 84 5.05 -1.58 12.30
N VAL A 85 4.82 -0.83 13.40
CA VAL A 85 3.50 -0.36 13.85
C VAL A 85 2.72 0.38 12.77
N GLU A 86 3.38 1.15 11.90
CA GLU A 86 2.72 1.90 10.83
C GLU A 86 2.17 1.01 9.72
N HIS A 87 2.80 -0.14 9.49
CA HIS A 87 2.45 -1.12 8.47
C HIS A 87 1.82 -2.39 9.06
N ARG A 88 1.22 -2.27 10.25
CA ARG A 88 0.42 -3.31 10.89
C ARG A 88 -1.03 -2.85 10.99
N LEU A 89 -1.96 -3.72 10.58
CA LEU A 89 -3.39 -3.52 10.78
C LEU A 89 -3.74 -3.88 12.22
N THR A 90 -4.40 -2.96 12.94
CA THR A 90 -4.75 -3.11 14.38
C THR A 90 -6.04 -3.91 14.61
N ARG A 91 -6.79 -4.18 13.55
CA ARG A 91 -8.07 -4.89 13.54
C ARG A 91 -7.93 -6.36 13.91
N SER A 92 -8.78 -6.86 14.80
CA SER A 92 -8.68 -8.20 15.39
C SER A 92 -9.22 -9.32 14.49
N GLU A 93 -9.97 -8.99 13.43
CA GLU A 93 -10.59 -10.01 12.58
C GLU A 93 -9.54 -10.80 11.79
N ASP A 94 -9.83 -12.09 11.58
CA ASP A 94 -8.87 -13.05 11.03
C ASP A 94 -8.31 -12.63 9.67
N ALA A 95 -9.12 -12.03 8.80
CA ALA A 95 -8.68 -11.56 7.49
C ALA A 95 -7.55 -10.50 7.59
N PHE A 96 -7.64 -9.57 8.56
CA PHE A 96 -6.64 -8.52 8.76
C PHE A 96 -5.36 -9.07 9.38
N GLN A 97 -5.50 -9.98 10.34
CA GLN A 97 -4.36 -10.67 10.93
C GLN A 97 -3.65 -11.57 9.92
N GLU A 98 -4.39 -12.24 9.05
CA GLU A 98 -3.82 -13.05 7.99
C GLU A 98 -3.06 -12.21 6.96
N LEU A 99 -3.62 -11.07 6.55
CA LEU A 99 -2.92 -10.13 5.68
C LEU A 99 -1.60 -9.63 6.32
N ASN A 100 -1.61 -9.28 7.61
CA ASN A 100 -0.40 -8.91 8.35
C ASN A 100 0.65 -10.05 8.31
N ARG A 101 0.24 -11.28 8.62
CA ARG A 101 1.14 -12.46 8.62
C ARG A 101 1.71 -12.73 7.23
N LYS A 102 0.91 -12.67 6.17
CA LYS A 102 1.37 -12.90 4.80
C LYS A 102 2.33 -11.81 4.33
N SER A 103 2.05 -10.55 4.66
CA SER A 103 2.93 -9.41 4.42
C SER A 103 4.28 -9.58 5.14
N ALA A 104 4.27 -9.89 6.43
CA ALA A 104 5.48 -10.12 7.22
C ALA A 104 6.30 -11.30 6.66
N THR A 105 5.63 -12.41 6.33
CA THR A 105 6.29 -13.59 5.74
C THR A 105 6.99 -13.26 4.43
N LEU A 106 6.32 -12.54 3.52
CA LEU A 106 6.93 -12.14 2.25
C LEU A 106 8.17 -11.25 2.47
N LYS A 107 8.05 -10.23 3.33
CA LYS A 107 9.16 -9.32 3.65
C LYS A 107 10.35 -10.07 4.26
N LYS A 108 10.09 -11.05 5.13
CA LYS A 108 11.11 -11.90 5.75
C LYS A 108 11.82 -12.79 4.74
N ILE A 109 11.10 -13.42 3.80
CA ILE A 109 11.74 -14.23 2.76
C ILE A 109 12.59 -13.34 1.85
N LEU A 110 12.10 -12.16 1.44
CA LEU A 110 12.86 -11.21 0.61
C LEU A 110 14.14 -10.73 1.32
N SER A 111 14.11 -10.55 2.64
CA SER A 111 15.28 -10.12 3.41
C SER A 111 16.45 -11.12 3.46
N ARG A 112 16.20 -12.40 3.11
CA ARG A 112 17.22 -13.46 3.04
C ARG A 112 18.01 -13.46 1.74
N ILE A 113 17.55 -12.71 0.72
CA ILE A 113 18.19 -12.69 -0.61
C ILE A 113 19.68 -12.33 -0.52
N PRO A 114 20.12 -11.28 0.19
CA PRO A 114 21.53 -10.92 0.28
C PRO A 114 22.45 -12.05 0.78
N ASP A 115 21.96 -12.89 1.68
CA ASP A 115 22.71 -14.02 2.24
C ASP A 115 22.74 -15.24 1.34
N GLU A 116 21.65 -15.47 0.60
CA GLU A 116 21.41 -16.75 -0.09
C GLU A 116 21.59 -16.66 -1.61
N ILE A 117 21.73 -15.45 -2.18
CA ILE A 117 21.83 -15.20 -3.64
C ILE A 117 23.08 -15.81 -4.31
N THR A 118 24.13 -16.09 -3.54
CA THR A 118 25.39 -16.67 -4.02
C THR A 118 25.31 -18.19 -4.17
N ASP A 119 24.55 -18.89 -3.32
CA ASP A 119 24.29 -20.32 -3.47
C ASP A 119 23.08 -20.55 -4.37
N ARG A 120 23.34 -20.94 -5.61
CA ARG A 120 22.30 -21.14 -6.63
C ARG A 120 21.20 -22.10 -6.19
N LYS A 121 21.53 -23.17 -5.46
CA LYS A 121 20.53 -24.17 -5.05
C LYS A 121 19.58 -23.57 -4.01
N THR A 122 20.12 -22.99 -2.95
CA THR A 122 19.33 -22.31 -1.91
C THR A 122 18.55 -21.13 -2.49
N PHE A 123 19.17 -20.34 -3.37
CA PHE A 123 18.51 -19.20 -4.00
C PHE A 123 17.29 -19.60 -4.85
N LEU A 124 17.36 -20.73 -5.57
CA LEU A 124 16.21 -21.24 -6.31
C LEU A 124 15.05 -21.66 -5.39
N GLU A 125 15.34 -22.19 -4.20
CA GLU A 125 14.31 -22.47 -3.19
C GLU A 125 13.70 -21.17 -2.64
N ILE A 126 14.52 -20.15 -2.35
CA ILE A 126 14.02 -18.81 -1.98
C ILE A 126 13.07 -18.24 -3.04
N ILE A 127 13.41 -18.35 -4.31
CA ILE A 127 12.54 -17.86 -5.40
C ILE A 127 11.19 -18.59 -5.39
N LYS A 128 11.16 -19.90 -5.13
CA LYS A 128 9.92 -20.68 -4.97
C LYS A 128 9.12 -20.21 -3.75
N GLU A 129 9.79 -20.00 -2.62
CA GLU A 129 9.17 -19.46 -1.41
C GLU A 129 8.55 -18.09 -1.65
N ILE A 130 9.25 -17.18 -2.33
CA ILE A 130 8.76 -15.84 -2.71
C ILE A 130 7.52 -15.97 -3.60
N ALA A 131 7.55 -16.82 -4.62
CA ALA A 131 6.41 -17.04 -5.50
C ALA A 131 5.16 -17.51 -4.75
N SER A 132 5.35 -18.44 -3.81
CA SER A 132 4.30 -18.95 -2.92
C SER A 132 3.76 -17.85 -1.99
N ALA A 133 4.65 -17.06 -1.37
CA ALA A 133 4.28 -15.98 -0.47
C ALA A 133 3.53 -14.85 -1.19
N ILE A 134 3.96 -14.48 -2.41
CA ILE A 134 3.26 -13.51 -3.28
C ILE A 134 1.83 -13.97 -3.57
N LYS A 135 1.64 -15.24 -3.94
CA LYS A 135 0.31 -15.79 -4.19
C LYS A 135 -0.57 -15.71 -2.94
N LYS A 136 -0.06 -16.18 -1.81
CA LYS A 136 -0.77 -16.16 -0.52
C LYS A 136 -1.13 -14.74 -0.08
N LEU A 137 -0.24 -13.76 -0.29
CA LEU A 137 -0.52 -12.36 0.00
C LEU A 137 -1.65 -11.81 -0.88
N LEU A 138 -1.62 -12.08 -2.19
CA LEU A 138 -2.66 -11.66 -3.12
C LEU A 138 -4.02 -12.28 -2.80
N ASP A 139 -4.04 -13.54 -2.37
CA ASP A 139 -5.26 -14.23 -1.93
C ASP A 139 -5.83 -13.54 -0.68
N ALA A 140 -5.00 -13.24 0.34
CA ALA A 140 -5.42 -12.50 1.53
C ALA A 140 -5.94 -11.07 1.21
N VAL A 141 -5.33 -10.38 0.24
CA VAL A 141 -5.81 -9.06 -0.22
C VAL A 141 -7.22 -9.17 -0.85
N ASN A 142 -7.52 -10.26 -1.54
CA ASN A 142 -8.86 -10.49 -2.10
C ASN A 142 -9.90 -10.70 -1.02
N GLU A 143 -9.56 -11.40 0.07
CA GLU A 143 -10.44 -11.57 1.22
C GLU A 143 -10.74 -10.23 1.90
N ILE A 144 -9.73 -9.37 2.04
CA ILE A 144 -9.89 -8.02 2.61
C ILE A 144 -10.78 -7.12 1.77
N ASN A 145 -10.85 -7.32 0.45
CA ASN A 145 -11.70 -6.52 -0.43
C ASN A 145 -13.20 -6.59 -0.06
N ALA A 146 -13.64 -7.64 0.65
CA ALA A 146 -15.00 -7.75 1.18
C ALA A 146 -15.28 -6.74 2.31
N TYR A 147 -14.25 -6.36 3.07
CA TYR A 147 -14.34 -5.50 4.25
C TYR A 147 -14.14 -4.01 3.94
N ILE A 148 -13.76 -3.66 2.70
CA ILE A 148 -13.57 -2.26 2.31
C ILE A 148 -14.93 -1.65 1.91
N PRO A 149 -15.41 -0.61 2.60
CA PRO A 149 -16.64 0.08 2.23
C PRO A 149 -16.44 0.96 0.98
N GLY A 150 -17.52 1.12 0.22
CA GLY A 150 -17.57 2.02 -0.91
C GLY A 150 -16.76 1.59 -2.15
N ALA A 151 -17.15 2.13 -3.30
CA ALA A 151 -16.48 1.84 -4.58
C ALA A 151 -15.10 2.49 -4.72
N GLN A 152 -14.82 3.54 -3.94
CA GLN A 152 -13.53 4.24 -3.99
C GLN A 152 -12.41 3.44 -3.34
N GLY A 153 -12.62 2.94 -2.12
CA GLY A 153 -11.63 2.12 -1.42
C GLY A 153 -11.31 0.83 -2.18
N LYS A 154 -12.34 0.14 -2.70
CA LYS A 154 -12.16 -1.07 -3.52
C LYS A 154 -11.33 -0.79 -4.79
N ARG A 155 -11.60 0.32 -5.49
CA ARG A 155 -10.80 0.73 -6.66
C ARG A 155 -9.36 1.05 -6.30
N ALA A 156 -9.14 1.70 -5.16
CA ALA A 156 -7.80 2.03 -4.69
C ALA A 156 -6.99 0.77 -4.31
N LEU A 157 -7.60 -0.17 -3.58
CA LEU A 157 -6.96 -1.46 -3.24
C LEU A 157 -6.63 -2.26 -4.50
N GLU A 158 -7.57 -2.35 -5.45
CA GLU A 158 -7.32 -3.01 -6.75
C GLU A 158 -6.21 -2.31 -7.55
N GLY A 159 -6.11 -0.99 -7.47
CA GLY A 159 -4.99 -0.23 -8.02
C GLY A 159 -3.64 -0.68 -7.44
N ARG A 160 -3.53 -0.73 -6.10
CA ARG A 160 -2.31 -1.18 -5.40
C ARG A 160 -1.97 -2.64 -5.69
N LYS A 161 -2.97 -3.51 -5.78
CA LYS A 161 -2.80 -4.91 -6.17
C LYS A 161 -2.22 -5.04 -7.59
N ARG A 162 -2.71 -4.26 -8.56
CA ARG A 162 -2.14 -4.27 -9.93
C ARG A 162 -0.71 -3.78 -9.97
N GLU A 163 -0.41 -2.74 -9.20
CA GLU A 163 0.95 -2.19 -9.07
C GLU A 163 1.89 -3.23 -8.47
N PHE A 164 1.49 -3.89 -7.39
CA PHE A 164 2.26 -4.99 -6.79
C PHE A 164 2.51 -6.14 -7.77
N VAL A 165 1.51 -6.55 -8.56
CA VAL A 165 1.67 -7.57 -9.61
C VAL A 165 2.66 -7.10 -10.69
N LYS A 166 2.65 -5.81 -11.07
CA LYS A 166 3.63 -5.24 -12.01
C LYS A 166 5.06 -5.39 -11.45
N TYR A 167 5.29 -5.00 -10.21
CA TYR A 167 6.61 -5.12 -9.58
C TYR A 167 7.05 -6.58 -9.35
N SER A 168 6.13 -7.49 -9.10
CA SER A 168 6.41 -8.94 -9.06
C SER A 168 6.91 -9.47 -10.40
N LYS A 169 6.34 -8.99 -11.52
CA LYS A 169 6.84 -9.33 -12.86
C LYS A 169 8.20 -8.71 -13.14
N LEU A 170 8.43 -7.45 -12.73
CA LEU A 170 9.73 -6.79 -12.86
C LEU A 170 10.81 -7.57 -12.10
N PHE A 171 10.55 -7.94 -10.84
CA PHE A 171 11.43 -8.79 -10.05
C PHE A 171 11.77 -10.12 -10.75
N SER A 172 10.77 -10.75 -11.38
CA SER A 172 11.02 -11.95 -12.20
C SER A 172 12.00 -11.69 -13.33
N ASN A 173 11.87 -10.57 -14.02
CA ASN A 173 12.73 -10.24 -15.16
C ASN A 173 14.14 -9.90 -14.69
N THR A 174 14.28 -9.15 -13.59
CA THR A 174 15.55 -8.88 -12.95
C THR A 174 16.27 -10.17 -12.52
N LEU A 175 15.53 -11.17 -12.01
CA LEU A 175 16.12 -12.49 -11.73
C LEU A 175 16.66 -13.16 -13.00
N LYS A 176 15.96 -13.05 -14.15
CA LYS A 176 16.47 -13.60 -15.44
C LYS A 176 17.76 -12.93 -15.85
N GLU A 177 17.84 -11.61 -15.67
CA GLU A 177 19.01 -10.81 -16.01
C GLU A 177 20.17 -11.14 -15.06
N TYR A 178 19.90 -11.28 -13.77
CA TYR A 178 20.88 -11.73 -12.78
C TYR A 178 21.50 -13.07 -13.14
N PHE A 179 20.70 -14.08 -13.51
CA PHE A 179 21.26 -15.39 -13.91
C PHE A 179 22.10 -15.34 -15.21
N LYS A 180 22.04 -14.25 -15.98
CA LYS A 180 22.86 -14.03 -17.18
C LYS A 180 24.10 -13.18 -16.90
N ALA A 181 23.94 -12.09 -16.15
CA ALA A 181 24.94 -11.04 -15.98
C ALA A 181 25.60 -11.01 -14.59
N GLY A 182 25.01 -11.69 -13.60
CA GLY A 182 25.54 -11.78 -12.23
C GLY A 182 25.37 -10.53 -11.36
N GLU A 183 24.65 -9.51 -11.82
CA GLU A 183 24.49 -8.25 -11.09
C GLU A 183 23.48 -8.38 -9.93
N ALA A 184 23.98 -8.62 -8.71
CA ALA A 184 23.12 -8.84 -7.54
C ALA A 184 22.37 -7.58 -7.05
N ASN A 185 22.97 -6.39 -7.23
CA ASN A 185 22.40 -5.14 -6.71
C ASN A 185 21.02 -4.81 -7.32
N SER A 186 20.83 -5.12 -8.61
CA SER A 186 19.53 -4.93 -9.27
C SER A 186 18.45 -5.83 -8.66
N VAL A 187 18.79 -7.06 -8.25
CA VAL A 187 17.90 -7.97 -7.52
C VAL A 187 17.52 -7.39 -6.17
N PHE A 188 18.47 -6.82 -5.44
CA PHE A 188 18.21 -6.19 -4.13
C PHE A 188 17.25 -5.00 -4.27
N ALA A 189 17.52 -4.09 -5.22
CA ALA A 189 16.65 -2.95 -5.50
C ALA A 189 15.23 -3.40 -5.91
N SER A 190 15.12 -4.44 -6.74
CA SER A 190 13.80 -4.95 -7.13
C SER A 190 13.07 -5.69 -5.99
N ALA A 191 13.79 -6.31 -5.05
CA ALA A 191 13.18 -6.89 -3.86
C ALA A 191 12.65 -5.81 -2.90
N LEU A 192 13.39 -4.70 -2.75
CA LEU A 192 12.93 -3.53 -1.99
C LEU A 192 11.67 -2.91 -2.58
N CYS A 193 11.55 -2.85 -3.92
CA CYS A 193 10.30 -2.46 -4.57
C CYS A 193 9.12 -3.33 -4.10
N LEU A 194 9.28 -4.66 -4.01
CA LEU A 194 8.22 -5.55 -3.55
C LEU A 194 7.84 -5.31 -2.09
N ILE A 195 8.83 -5.05 -1.22
CA ILE A 195 8.58 -4.66 0.18
C ILE A 195 7.80 -3.35 0.25
N HIS A 196 8.22 -2.33 -0.50
CA HIS A 196 7.53 -1.04 -0.54
C HIS A 196 6.09 -1.19 -1.03
N GLN A 197 5.86 -1.94 -2.12
CA GLN A 197 4.51 -2.16 -2.65
C GLN A 197 3.63 -2.98 -1.68
N THR A 198 4.23 -3.91 -0.93
CA THR A 198 3.53 -4.60 0.16
C THR A 198 3.06 -3.61 1.24
N ASN A 199 3.93 -2.69 1.66
CA ASN A 199 3.60 -1.64 2.63
C ASN A 199 2.52 -0.68 2.09
N MET A 200 2.52 -0.37 0.79
CA MET A 200 1.48 0.43 0.15
C MET A 200 0.10 -0.24 0.13
N ILE A 201 0.04 -1.57 -0.04
CA ILE A 201 -1.21 -2.33 0.11
C ILE A 201 -1.75 -2.19 1.53
N ILE A 202 -0.92 -2.44 2.54
CA ILE A 202 -1.34 -2.33 3.95
C ILE A 202 -1.84 -0.91 4.27
N SER A 203 -1.10 0.11 3.80
CA SER A 203 -1.47 1.52 4.01
C SER A 203 -2.80 1.86 3.36
N ALA A 204 -3.08 1.33 2.17
CA ALA A 204 -4.37 1.50 1.51
C ALA A 204 -5.52 0.85 2.30
N VAL A 205 -5.32 -0.39 2.78
CA VAL A 205 -6.32 -1.05 3.62
C VAL A 205 -6.59 -0.24 4.88
N LYS A 206 -5.54 0.21 5.58
CA LYS A 206 -5.67 1.04 6.78
C LYS A 206 -6.47 2.32 6.50
N LYS A 207 -6.16 3.03 5.41
CA LYS A 207 -6.84 4.27 5.05
C LYS A 207 -8.35 4.09 4.80
N TYR A 208 -8.76 3.03 4.12
CA TYR A 208 -10.17 2.86 3.72
C TYR A 208 -11.00 2.02 4.68
N VAL A 209 -10.37 1.38 5.67
CA VAL A 209 -11.08 0.61 6.70
C VAL A 209 -11.22 1.41 7.99
N VAL A 210 -10.24 2.28 8.34
CA VAL A 210 -10.31 3.13 9.54
C VAL A 210 -11.31 4.27 9.39
N VAL A 211 -11.50 4.81 8.18
CA VAL A 211 -12.48 5.90 7.92
C VAL A 211 -13.93 5.44 8.15
N SER A 212 -14.20 4.14 8.09
CA SER A 212 -15.54 3.58 8.31
C SER A 212 -15.98 3.56 9.77
N ASP A 213 -15.06 3.63 10.74
CA ASP A 213 -15.43 3.57 12.16
C ASP A 213 -15.92 4.94 12.67
N ASP A 214 -15.61 6.05 11.99
CA ASP A 214 -16.00 7.42 12.37
C ASP A 214 -17.32 7.89 11.74
N GLU A 215 -17.70 7.39 10.54
CA GLU A 215 -18.95 7.82 9.87
C GLU A 215 -20.24 7.22 10.49
N ASP A 216 -20.11 6.18 11.33
CA ASP A 216 -21.24 5.53 12.00
C ASP A 216 -21.71 6.27 13.27
N GLU A 217 -20.94 7.23 13.80
CA GLU A 217 -21.37 8.09 14.93
C GLU A 217 -22.09 9.37 14.47
N GLU A 218 -21.61 10.08 13.44
CA GLU A 218 -22.25 11.33 12.98
C GLU A 218 -23.66 11.09 12.41
N ASN A 219 -23.89 9.96 11.75
CA ASN A 219 -25.23 9.61 11.23
C ASN A 219 -26.23 9.13 12.31
N LYS A 220 -25.75 8.82 13.53
CA LYS A 220 -26.63 8.50 14.67
C LYS A 220 -27.09 9.75 15.41
N GLN A 221 -26.26 10.79 15.48
CA GLN A 221 -26.64 12.06 16.10
C GLN A 221 -27.67 12.85 15.26
N GLN A 222 -27.60 12.78 13.93
CA GLN A 222 -28.50 13.57 13.06
C GLN A 222 -29.94 12.99 12.97
N ASN A 223 -30.11 11.68 13.11
CA ASN A 223 -31.44 11.03 13.05
C ASN A 223 -32.24 11.08 14.36
N ALA A 224 -31.63 11.53 15.47
CA ALA A 224 -32.32 11.64 16.76
C ALA A 224 -33.00 13.02 16.96
N VAL A 225 -32.69 14.01 16.13
CA VAL A 225 -33.19 15.39 16.30
C VAL A 225 -34.50 15.65 15.52
N ASP A 226 -34.78 14.88 14.46
CA ASP A 226 -35.94 15.12 13.57
C ASP A 226 -37.27 14.47 14.02
N VAL A 227 -37.35 13.85 15.20
CA VAL A 227 -38.59 13.18 15.67
C VAL A 227 -39.40 14.02 16.67
N VAL A 228 -38.91 15.19 17.11
CA VAL A 228 -39.62 15.99 18.13
C VAL A 228 -39.64 17.47 17.76
N ILE A 229 -40.51 17.87 16.83
CA ILE A 229 -41.31 19.12 16.86
C ILE A 229 -42.40 18.96 15.78
N GLU A 230 -43.62 18.60 16.18
CA GLU A 230 -44.82 18.95 15.41
C GLU A 230 -45.71 19.79 16.34
N LYS A 231 -45.87 21.07 15.98
CA LYS A 231 -46.80 22.03 16.59
C LYS A 231 -47.89 22.42 15.55
N PRO A 232 -49.06 22.91 16.00
CA PRO A 232 -50.38 22.68 15.41
C PRO A 232 -50.80 23.70 14.31
N PRO A 233 -51.96 23.53 13.64
CA PRO A 233 -52.26 24.23 12.39
C PRO A 233 -52.94 25.59 12.61
N VAL A 234 -52.64 26.54 11.72
CA VAL A 234 -53.31 27.85 11.64
C VAL A 234 -54.21 27.89 10.40
N LYS A 235 -55.46 28.31 10.63
CA LYS A 235 -56.53 28.53 9.64
C LYS A 235 -56.39 29.87 8.89
N ASN A 236 -57.19 29.96 7.82
CA ASN A 236 -57.69 31.15 7.08
C ASN A 236 -56.93 31.47 5.79
N ASN A 237 -57.56 31.97 4.73
CA ASN A 237 -58.89 31.83 4.11
C ASN A 237 -58.74 32.59 2.78
N ASP A 238 -59.32 32.02 1.72
CA ASP A 238 -59.88 32.67 0.52
C ASP A 238 -59.20 33.88 -0.14
N SER A 239 -58.80 33.69 -1.41
CA SER A 239 -59.52 34.19 -2.60
C SER A 239 -58.63 34.00 -3.85
N SER A 240 -58.95 33.03 -4.71
CA SER A 240 -59.80 33.16 -5.90
C SER A 240 -59.26 34.16 -6.94
N LEU A 241 -58.72 33.70 -8.07
CA LEU A 241 -59.52 33.56 -9.30
C LEU A 241 -58.73 32.84 -10.42
N ALA A 242 -59.51 32.14 -11.22
CA ALA A 242 -59.23 31.25 -12.35
C ALA A 242 -58.29 31.77 -13.45
N THR A 243 -57.57 30.85 -14.09
CA THR A 243 -57.82 30.40 -15.49
C THR A 243 -56.82 29.28 -15.85
N THR A 244 -57.25 28.01 -15.86
CA THR A 244 -57.68 27.21 -17.03
C THR A 244 -56.55 26.80 -17.99
N LYS A 245 -56.14 25.52 -17.84
CA LYS A 245 -55.92 24.46 -18.87
C LYS A 245 -55.22 24.89 -20.17
N LYS A 246 -54.23 24.16 -20.71
CA LYS A 246 -54.32 22.74 -21.06
C LYS A 246 -52.98 22.26 -21.62
N GLU A 247 -52.63 21.02 -21.28
CA GLU A 247 -51.85 20.00 -22.02
C GLU A 247 -50.84 20.45 -23.10
N ILE A 248 -49.59 19.98 -22.97
CA ILE A 248 -49.00 19.01 -23.92
C ILE A 248 -47.93 18.20 -23.19
N SER A 249 -48.13 16.89 -23.18
CA SER A 249 -47.10 15.85 -23.34
C SER A 249 -47.63 14.95 -24.47
N PRO A 250 -46.86 14.08 -25.17
CA PRO A 250 -45.67 13.38 -24.66
C PRO A 250 -44.62 12.98 -25.74
N LYS A 251 -43.72 12.05 -25.35
CA LYS A 251 -43.03 11.00 -26.15
C LYS A 251 -41.68 11.39 -26.80
N LYS A 252 -40.58 10.77 -26.31
CA LYS A 252 -39.95 9.48 -26.78
C LYS A 252 -39.17 9.73 -28.09
N SER A 253 -37.98 9.18 -28.37
CA SER A 253 -37.24 8.04 -27.83
C SER A 253 -35.93 7.91 -28.63
N VAL A 254 -34.83 7.60 -27.93
CA VAL A 254 -33.82 6.56 -28.23
C VAL A 254 -33.31 6.37 -29.68
N LYS A 255 -31.98 6.45 -29.85
CA LYS A 255 -31.06 5.37 -30.34
C LYS A 255 -29.62 5.91 -30.30
N SER A 256 -28.75 5.42 -29.42
CA SER A 256 -27.96 4.18 -29.53
C SER A 256 -26.98 4.16 -30.70
N SER A 257 -25.71 4.34 -30.42
CA SER A 257 -24.63 3.66 -31.13
C SER A 257 -23.49 3.32 -30.17
N LYS A 258 -23.44 2.03 -29.80
CA LYS A 258 -22.33 1.35 -29.15
C LYS A 258 -21.09 1.40 -30.04
N GLY A 259 -19.95 1.77 -29.48
CA GLY A 259 -18.63 1.50 -30.03
C GLY A 259 -17.78 0.78 -28.99
N LYS A 260 -17.87 -0.56 -28.95
CA LYS A 260 -16.95 -1.43 -28.20
C LYS A 260 -15.61 -1.46 -28.94
N ALA A 261 -14.53 -1.10 -28.27
CA ALA A 261 -13.18 -1.53 -28.62
C ALA A 261 -12.50 -2.06 -27.36
N ALA A 262 -12.68 -3.36 -27.12
CA ALA A 262 -11.86 -4.11 -26.19
C ALA A 262 -10.48 -4.29 -26.85
N LYS A 263 -9.45 -3.64 -26.30
CA LYS A 263 -8.06 -3.99 -26.58
C LYS A 263 -7.55 -4.88 -25.46
N THR A 264 -7.49 -6.16 -25.82
CA THR A 264 -6.68 -7.24 -25.26
C THR A 264 -5.35 -6.73 -24.70
N VAL A 265 -5.22 -6.74 -23.38
CA VAL A 265 -3.92 -6.60 -22.72
C VAL A 265 -3.21 -7.95 -22.86
N GLN A 266 -2.09 -7.92 -23.58
CA GLN A 266 -1.20 -9.04 -23.84
C GLN A 266 -0.89 -9.83 -22.56
N ASN A 267 -1.18 -11.11 -22.66
CA ASN A 267 -0.84 -12.13 -21.69
C ASN A 267 0.66 -12.45 -21.83
N GLN A 268 1.51 -11.74 -21.09
CA GLN A 268 2.92 -12.08 -20.89
C GLN A 268 3.21 -12.39 -19.42
N PRO A 269 4.12 -13.33 -19.15
CA PRO A 269 3.78 -14.35 -18.17
C PRO A 269 4.40 -14.05 -16.79
N SER A 270 3.63 -14.34 -15.73
CA SER A 270 3.92 -14.06 -14.30
C SER A 270 5.17 -14.82 -13.78
N ILE A 271 5.65 -14.59 -12.56
CA ILE A 271 6.64 -15.45 -11.84
C ILE A 271 6.35 -16.95 -12.07
N MET A 272 5.06 -17.32 -12.10
CA MET A 272 4.59 -18.68 -12.37
C MET A 272 5.04 -19.27 -13.72
N SER A 273 5.46 -18.45 -14.68
CA SER A 273 5.97 -18.88 -15.97
C SER A 273 7.47 -19.08 -16.03
N PHE A 274 8.20 -18.49 -15.08
CA PHE A 274 9.62 -18.77 -14.88
C PHE A 274 9.79 -20.26 -14.54
N PHE A 275 8.87 -20.83 -13.75
CA PHE A 275 8.83 -22.23 -13.36
C PHE A 275 8.27 -23.21 -14.41
N LYS A 276 7.80 -22.75 -15.57
CA LYS A 276 7.36 -23.65 -16.66
C LYS A 276 8.48 -24.03 -17.64
N LYS A 277 9.69 -23.46 -17.51
CA LYS A 277 10.80 -23.64 -18.47
C LYS A 277 12.16 -23.99 -17.83
N THR A 278 12.18 -24.30 -16.54
CA THR A 278 13.34 -24.87 -15.82
C THR A 278 12.92 -26.18 -15.20
#